data_AF-A0A4Y9Y3D8-F1
#
_entry.id   AF-A0A4Y9Y3D8-F1
#
_cell.length_a   1.000
_cell.length_b   1.000
_cell.length_c   1.000
_cell.angle_alpha   90.00
_cell.angle_beta   90.00
_cell.angle_gamma   90.00
#
_symmetry.space_group_name_H-M   'P 1'
#
loop_
_entity.id
_entity.type
_entity.pdbx_description
1 polymer ?
#
loop_
_entity_poly.entity_id
_entity_poly.type
_entity_poly.pdbx_seq_one_letter_code
_entity_poly.pdbx_strand_id
1 'polypeptide(L)'
;MFSSFLLPIALAASVVTAQTTTDVNSLIAELITAPNHKGRVGDLPKDSDFVFDFANPPAAGVTTGAGGHLVLASVADFPALVGNGIAIAAGFLGPCGMNTPHTHPRATEFLYLVNGSLTNGMITETGSRFIINNITSDQAMLLPQFNDNCETVHFVSALNSADPGVLLAAQGLFGLPPSIVAASLGQLGVEEVAGIATIIPDDIAFGSQECLARCGINPGQQPTKEQVPRVSGNALPSAIMTASAWTPSATTPYTNQSSNQSRSVLGAIADSSSGSSGSSSKMQPVEIALIAVVGVMGAGYLVIAAIFFMRRRSSAKQNRTYTRPPMKGRALVPTLDSEVPDVSDDKPYDPADSQQSFYNHLHA
;
A
#
# COMPACT_ATOMS: atom_id res chain seq x y z
N MET A 1 18.43 73.99 29.16
CA MET A 1 17.92 72.77 29.83
C MET A 1 17.38 71.84 28.75
N PHE A 2 18.24 70.96 28.24
CA PHE A 2 17.86 69.92 27.28
C PHE A 2 17.46 68.69 28.08
N SER A 3 16.24 68.18 27.87
CA SER A 3 15.85 66.85 28.37
C SER A 3 15.27 66.05 27.21
N SER A 4 16.10 65.14 26.74
CA SER A 4 15.83 64.09 25.78
C SER A 4 15.07 62.96 26.48
N PHE A 5 13.91 62.56 25.96
CA PHE A 5 13.34 61.24 26.25
C PHE A 5 13.30 60.43 24.96
N LEU A 6 14.15 59.40 24.94
CA LEU A 6 14.30 58.37 23.92
C LEU A 6 13.40 57.18 24.27
N LEU A 7 12.59 56.74 23.29
CA LEU A 7 12.16 55.37 22.91
C LEU A 7 11.52 54.42 23.97
N PRO A 8 10.78 53.33 23.60
CA PRO A 8 10.84 52.62 22.31
C PRO A 8 9.51 52.25 21.61
N ILE A 9 9.67 52.06 20.30
CA ILE A 9 8.78 51.38 19.36
C ILE A 9 8.74 49.88 19.73
N ALA A 10 7.55 49.34 19.97
CA ALA A 10 7.34 47.91 20.14
C ALA A 10 7.43 47.21 18.78
N LEU A 11 8.52 46.48 18.55
CA LEU A 11 8.66 45.56 17.43
C LEU A 11 8.04 44.22 17.86
N ALA A 12 6.80 43.96 17.46
CA ALA A 12 6.20 42.64 17.58
C ALA A 12 6.87 41.72 16.55
N ALA A 13 7.87 40.95 16.98
CA ALA A 13 8.41 39.86 16.19
C ALA A 13 7.44 38.67 16.28
N SER A 14 6.82 38.31 15.17
CA SER A 14 6.11 37.05 15.01
C SER A 14 7.13 35.91 15.14
N VAL A 15 7.15 35.26 16.29
CA VAL A 15 7.89 34.01 16.49
C VAL A 15 7.08 32.90 15.84
N VAL A 16 7.43 32.54 14.61
CA VAL A 16 7.11 31.22 14.08
C VAL A 16 8.06 30.26 14.79
N THR A 17 7.58 29.59 15.84
CA THR A 17 8.36 28.54 16.51
C THR A 17 8.50 27.36 15.57
N ALA A 18 9.70 27.17 15.02
CA ALA A 18 10.14 25.86 14.57
C ALA A 18 10.14 24.94 15.80
N GLN A 19 9.06 24.17 15.97
CA GLN A 19 9.02 23.11 16.98
C GLN A 19 10.07 22.08 16.57
N THR A 20 11.18 22.08 17.29
CA THR A 20 12.43 21.45 16.91
C THR A 20 12.26 19.94 16.80
N THR A 21 12.64 19.35 15.68
CA THR A 21 12.70 17.89 15.44
C THR A 21 13.44 17.11 16.54
N THR A 22 14.33 17.78 17.27
CA THR A 22 15.00 17.26 18.47
C THR A 22 14.02 16.88 19.58
N ASP A 23 12.92 17.63 19.76
CA ASP A 23 11.90 17.43 20.80
C ASP A 23 11.05 16.17 20.52
N VAL A 24 10.64 15.99 19.26
CA VAL A 24 9.85 14.81 18.83
C VAL A 24 10.66 13.52 18.95
N ASN A 25 11.92 13.53 18.53
CA ASN A 25 12.77 12.34 18.64
C ASN A 25 13.05 11.95 20.10
N SER A 26 13.25 12.93 20.99
CA SER A 26 13.39 12.64 22.43
C SER A 26 12.11 12.09 23.02
N LEU A 27 10.95 12.65 22.66
CA LEU A 27 9.65 12.16 23.11
C LEU A 27 9.41 10.72 22.64
N ILE A 28 9.66 10.41 21.38
CA ILE A 28 9.53 9.04 20.86
C ILE A 28 10.44 8.08 21.63
N ALA A 29 11.68 8.47 21.92
CA ALA A 29 12.60 7.63 22.71
C ALA A 29 12.09 7.38 24.13
N GLU A 30 11.55 8.40 24.79
CA GLU A 30 10.91 8.29 26.11
C GLU A 30 9.71 7.32 26.05
N LEU A 31 8.82 7.51 25.07
CA LEU A 31 7.64 6.64 24.88
C LEU A 31 8.02 5.18 24.60
N ILE A 32 9.08 4.95 23.83
CA ILE A 32 9.58 3.59 23.53
C ILE A 32 10.14 2.94 24.80
N THR A 33 10.82 3.71 25.65
CA THR A 33 11.48 3.20 26.86
C THR A 33 10.56 3.17 28.08
N ALA A 34 9.37 3.77 28.01
CA ALA A 34 8.37 3.75 29.05
C ALA A 34 7.99 2.30 29.44
N PRO A 35 7.96 1.96 30.74
CA PRO A 35 7.84 0.58 31.21
C PRO A 35 6.49 -0.07 30.92
N ASN A 36 5.45 0.73 30.65
CA ASN A 36 4.11 0.27 30.33
C ASN A 36 3.29 1.39 29.66
N HIS A 37 2.07 1.07 29.21
CA HIS A 37 1.19 2.03 28.55
C HIS A 37 0.78 3.20 29.46
N LYS A 38 0.62 2.97 30.77
CA LYS A 38 0.34 4.06 31.73
C LYS A 38 1.47 5.09 31.75
N GLY A 39 2.73 4.64 31.66
CA GLY A 39 3.90 5.52 31.51
C GLY A 39 3.78 6.38 30.25
N ARG A 40 3.56 5.74 29.09
CA ARG A 40 3.39 6.46 27.81
C ARG A 40 2.28 7.52 27.84
N VAL A 41 1.15 7.22 28.48
CA VAL A 41 0.06 8.19 28.65
C VAL A 41 0.46 9.32 29.60
N GLY A 42 1.26 9.04 30.63
CA GLY A 42 1.82 10.07 31.50
C GLY A 42 2.78 11.02 30.78
N ASP A 43 3.50 10.52 29.78
CA ASP A 43 4.44 11.29 28.94
C ASP A 43 3.73 12.08 27.82
N LEU A 44 2.42 11.85 27.62
CA LEU A 44 1.53 12.56 26.69
C LEU A 44 0.40 13.25 27.49
N PRO A 45 0.69 14.35 28.20
CA PRO A 45 -0.19 14.88 29.23
C PRO A 45 -1.43 15.60 28.72
N LYS A 46 -1.54 15.90 27.41
CA LYS A 46 -2.70 16.62 26.86
C LYS A 46 -3.59 15.63 26.12
N ASP A 47 -4.90 15.76 26.29
CA ASP A 47 -5.88 14.97 25.52
C ASP A 47 -5.69 15.15 24.00
N SER A 48 -5.25 16.34 23.56
CA SER A 48 -4.92 16.63 22.17
C SER A 48 -3.75 15.81 21.62
N ASP A 49 -2.87 15.28 22.47
CA ASP A 49 -1.74 14.44 22.05
C ASP A 49 -2.21 13.10 21.47
N PHE A 50 -3.49 12.73 21.69
CA PHE A 50 -4.13 11.52 21.18
C PHE A 50 -5.05 11.77 19.97
N VAL A 51 -5.02 12.99 19.40
CA VAL A 51 -5.82 13.36 18.23
C VAL A 51 -4.89 13.73 17.08
N PHE A 52 -5.07 13.08 15.93
CA PHE A 52 -4.38 13.45 14.69
C PHE A 52 -5.35 14.14 13.73
N ASP A 53 -5.02 15.36 13.32
CA ASP A 53 -5.83 16.13 12.37
C ASP A 53 -5.29 15.97 10.94
N PHE A 54 -5.96 15.14 10.15
CA PHE A 54 -5.64 14.95 8.72
C PHE A 54 -5.93 16.19 7.86
N ALA A 55 -6.74 17.14 8.33
CA ALA A 55 -6.99 18.40 7.62
C ALA A 55 -5.87 19.42 7.86
N ASN A 56 -5.18 19.34 9.01
CA ASN A 56 -4.04 20.20 9.36
C ASN A 56 -2.84 19.36 9.84
N PRO A 57 -2.30 18.46 8.99
CA PRO A 57 -1.26 17.53 9.41
C PRO A 57 0.12 18.21 9.53
N PRO A 58 1.04 17.64 10.33
CA PRO A 58 2.44 18.03 10.30
C PRO A 58 3.02 17.86 8.89
N ALA A 59 3.80 18.84 8.42
CA ALA A 59 4.35 18.82 7.05
C ALA A 59 5.23 17.58 6.75
N ALA A 60 5.84 16.97 7.79
CA ALA A 60 6.66 15.77 7.65
C ALA A 60 5.86 14.51 7.24
N GLY A 61 4.56 14.47 7.53
CA GLY A 61 3.66 13.38 7.14
C GLY A 61 2.97 13.60 5.78
N VAL A 62 3.26 14.70 5.08
CA VAL A 62 2.58 15.08 3.83
C VAL A 62 3.48 14.80 2.63
N THR A 63 3.00 13.96 1.71
CA THR A 63 3.62 13.72 0.40
C THR A 63 2.75 14.38 -0.67
N THR A 64 3.31 15.27 -1.48
CA THR A 64 2.56 16.01 -2.52
C THR A 64 3.23 15.82 -3.88
N GLY A 65 2.42 15.52 -4.89
CA GLY A 65 2.87 15.42 -6.27
C GLY A 65 1.86 15.99 -7.27
N ALA A 66 2.11 15.77 -8.56
CA ALA A 66 1.26 16.29 -9.63
C ALA A 66 -0.18 15.75 -9.59
N GLY A 67 -0.37 14.52 -9.10
CA GLY A 67 -1.67 13.84 -9.06
C GLY A 67 -2.50 14.10 -7.81
N GLY A 68 -2.03 14.89 -6.84
CA GLY A 68 -2.67 15.07 -5.53
C GLY A 68 -1.68 14.99 -4.37
N HIS A 69 -2.16 14.53 -3.20
CA HIS A 69 -1.32 14.37 -2.01
C HIS A 69 -1.78 13.20 -1.11
N LEU A 70 -0.86 12.74 -0.27
CA LEU A 70 -1.07 11.79 0.81
C LEU A 70 -0.69 12.42 2.14
N VAL A 71 -1.38 11.99 3.19
CA VAL A 71 -1.06 12.30 4.58
C VAL A 71 -0.90 10.98 5.32
N LEU A 72 0.27 10.72 5.90
CA LEU A 72 0.54 9.52 6.69
C LEU A 72 0.72 9.88 8.15
N ALA A 73 -0.19 9.42 9.01
CA ALA A 73 -0.02 9.43 10.46
C ALA A 73 0.76 8.18 10.90
N SER A 74 2.02 8.38 11.28
CA SER A 74 2.97 7.35 11.72
C SER A 74 3.57 7.72 13.08
N VAL A 75 4.42 6.86 13.65
CA VAL A 75 5.15 7.23 14.89
C VAL A 75 6.03 8.47 14.74
N ALA A 76 6.45 8.83 13.53
CA ALA A 76 7.35 9.95 13.28
C ALA A 76 6.68 11.31 13.47
N ASP A 77 5.39 11.40 13.19
CA ASP A 77 4.60 12.63 13.21
C ASP A 77 3.38 12.56 14.14
N PHE A 78 3.06 11.36 14.64
CA PHE A 78 2.06 11.12 15.69
C PHE A 78 2.60 10.16 16.78
N PRO A 79 3.39 10.67 17.75
CA PRO A 79 4.05 9.85 18.76
C PRO A 79 3.12 8.98 19.63
N ALA A 80 1.84 9.35 19.75
CA ALA A 80 0.84 8.52 20.44
C ALA A 80 0.68 7.11 19.84
N LEU A 81 1.13 6.87 18.61
CA LEU A 81 1.13 5.54 17.99
C LEU A 81 2.20 4.59 18.57
N VAL A 82 3.14 5.08 19.39
CA VAL A 82 4.17 4.24 20.00
C VAL A 82 3.53 3.12 20.84
N GLY A 83 3.80 1.88 20.43
CA GLY A 83 3.27 0.69 21.08
C GLY A 83 1.85 0.30 20.68
N ASN A 84 1.23 0.99 19.70
CA ASN A 84 -0.10 0.65 19.18
C ASN A 84 -0.06 -0.20 17.90
N GLY A 85 1.07 -0.19 17.17
CA GLY A 85 1.26 -1.07 16.00
C GLY A 85 0.35 -0.73 14.81
N ILE A 86 -0.09 0.51 14.68
CA ILE A 86 -0.93 0.98 13.58
C ILE A 86 -0.43 2.33 13.05
N ALA A 87 -0.55 2.53 11.75
CA ALA A 87 -0.45 3.83 11.09
C ALA A 87 -1.68 4.01 10.19
N ILE A 88 -2.06 5.26 9.92
CA ILE A 88 -3.18 5.58 9.03
C ILE A 88 -2.70 6.52 7.94
N ALA A 89 -2.99 6.18 6.68
CA ALA A 89 -2.78 7.08 5.55
C ALA A 89 -4.13 7.59 5.02
N ALA A 90 -4.20 8.86 4.66
CA ALA A 90 -5.31 9.46 3.93
C ALA A 90 -4.81 9.97 2.59
N GLY A 91 -5.43 9.53 1.50
CA GLY A 91 -5.04 9.89 0.13
C GLY A 91 -6.08 10.73 -0.57
N PHE A 92 -5.63 11.83 -1.16
CA PHE A 92 -6.43 12.81 -1.87
C PHE A 92 -5.92 12.91 -3.31
N LEU A 93 -6.44 12.05 -4.19
CA LEU A 93 -6.02 12.01 -5.59
C LEU A 93 -6.94 12.89 -6.42
N GLY A 94 -6.34 13.82 -7.17
CA GLY A 94 -7.05 14.59 -8.18
C GLY A 94 -7.50 13.71 -9.37
N PRO A 95 -8.21 14.31 -10.34
CA PRO A 95 -8.56 13.65 -11.60
C PRO A 95 -7.32 13.01 -12.25
N CYS A 96 -7.44 11.75 -12.65
CA CYS A 96 -6.33 10.98 -13.19
C CYS A 96 -5.08 10.89 -12.29
N GLY A 97 -5.23 11.10 -10.98
CA GLY A 97 -4.14 10.97 -10.01
C GLY A 97 -3.78 9.51 -9.72
N MET A 98 -2.51 9.23 -9.48
CA MET A 98 -2.01 7.90 -9.19
C MET A 98 -1.08 7.96 -7.98
N ASN A 99 -1.30 7.06 -7.03
CA ASN A 99 -0.28 6.68 -6.06
C ASN A 99 0.61 5.66 -6.76
N THR A 100 1.87 6.01 -7.08
CA THR A 100 2.70 5.17 -7.95
C THR A 100 2.88 3.76 -7.38
N PRO A 101 3.21 2.74 -8.21
CA PRO A 101 3.41 1.39 -7.71
C PRO A 101 4.45 1.35 -6.58
N HIS A 102 4.04 0.87 -5.41
CA HIS A 102 4.86 0.82 -4.20
C HIS A 102 4.53 -0.40 -3.35
N THR A 103 5.33 -0.60 -2.31
CA THR A 103 5.11 -1.60 -1.27
C THR A 103 5.42 -1.02 0.10
N HIS A 104 4.76 -1.55 1.13
CA HIS A 104 5.11 -1.27 2.53
C HIS A 104 5.98 -2.41 3.06
N PRO A 105 7.30 -2.20 3.27
CA PRO A 105 8.20 -3.27 3.69
C PRO A 105 7.91 -3.79 5.11
N ARG A 106 7.15 -3.04 5.92
CA ARG A 106 6.86 -3.37 7.32
C ARG A 106 5.37 -3.40 7.65
N ALA A 107 4.48 -3.28 6.66
CA ALA A 107 3.04 -3.31 6.90
C ALA A 107 2.26 -3.97 5.77
N THR A 108 1.11 -4.54 6.13
CA THR A 108 -0.03 -4.74 5.24
C THR A 108 -0.91 -3.50 5.31
N GLU A 109 -1.50 -3.11 4.18
CA GLU A 109 -2.44 -2.00 4.10
C GLU A 109 -3.84 -2.49 3.72
N PHE A 110 -4.84 -1.97 4.43
CA PHE A 110 -6.25 -2.15 4.14
C PHE A 110 -6.91 -0.78 3.92
N LEU A 111 -7.31 -0.53 2.68
CA LEU A 111 -7.87 0.73 2.22
C LEU A 111 -9.40 0.70 2.27
N TYR A 112 -9.99 1.81 2.67
CA TYR A 112 -11.41 2.15 2.58
C TYR A 112 -11.58 3.37 1.66
N LEU A 113 -12.45 3.27 0.66
CA LEU A 113 -12.73 4.37 -0.24
C LEU A 113 -13.85 5.26 0.33
N VAL A 114 -13.54 6.53 0.58
CA VAL A 114 -14.48 7.48 1.19
C VAL A 114 -15.44 8.05 0.14
N ASN A 115 -14.94 8.41 -1.05
CA ASN A 115 -15.79 8.93 -2.11
C ASN A 115 -15.29 8.53 -3.52
N GLY A 116 -16.21 8.63 -4.48
CA GLY A 116 -15.92 8.40 -5.89
C GLY A 116 -15.71 6.91 -6.21
N SER A 117 -14.80 6.67 -7.16
CA SER A 117 -14.42 5.34 -7.64
C SER A 117 -12.91 5.28 -7.81
N LEU A 118 -12.31 4.15 -7.47
CA LEU A 118 -10.86 3.97 -7.50
C LEU A 118 -10.56 2.61 -8.13
N THR A 119 -9.74 2.63 -9.18
CA THR A 119 -9.19 1.40 -9.74
C THR A 119 -7.91 1.08 -8.99
N ASN A 120 -7.68 -0.18 -8.67
CA ASN A 120 -6.48 -0.59 -7.95
C ASN A 120 -5.99 -1.90 -8.55
N GLY A 121 -4.68 -2.05 -8.66
CA GLY A 121 -4.05 -3.19 -9.33
C GLY A 121 -2.81 -3.70 -8.60
N MET A 122 -2.82 -4.93 -8.08
CA MET A 122 -1.69 -5.54 -7.36
C MET A 122 -1.11 -6.77 -8.04
N ILE A 123 0.17 -6.99 -7.73
CA ILE A 123 0.85 -8.28 -7.82
C ILE A 123 1.29 -8.62 -6.40
N THR A 124 0.89 -9.78 -5.89
CA THR A 124 1.23 -10.22 -4.53
C THR A 124 2.66 -10.73 -4.42
N GLU A 125 3.14 -11.42 -5.45
CA GLU A 125 4.49 -11.98 -5.53
C GLU A 125 4.86 -12.37 -6.97
N THR A 126 6.15 -12.62 -7.22
CA THR A 126 6.64 -13.09 -8.53
C THR A 126 5.93 -14.36 -8.97
N GLY A 127 5.33 -14.32 -10.16
CA GLY A 127 4.58 -15.45 -10.74
C GLY A 127 3.09 -15.47 -10.34
N SER A 128 2.65 -14.61 -9.43
CA SER A 128 1.21 -14.40 -9.19
C SER A 128 0.55 -13.66 -10.34
N ARG A 129 -0.74 -13.93 -10.53
CA ARG A 129 -1.56 -13.14 -11.45
C ARG A 129 -1.66 -11.70 -10.98
N PHE A 130 -1.87 -10.79 -11.93
CA PHE A 130 -2.34 -9.46 -11.62
C PHE A 130 -3.78 -9.49 -11.11
N ILE A 131 -4.05 -8.75 -10.04
CA ILE A 131 -5.39 -8.56 -9.46
C ILE A 131 -5.76 -7.11 -9.69
N ILE A 132 -6.87 -6.87 -10.39
CA ILE A 132 -7.39 -5.52 -10.63
C ILE A 132 -8.87 -5.48 -10.25
N ASN A 133 -9.26 -4.43 -9.53
CA ASN A 133 -10.65 -4.18 -9.19
C ASN A 133 -10.94 -2.69 -9.33
N ASN A 134 -12.19 -2.37 -9.64
CA ASN A 134 -12.73 -1.05 -9.46
C ASN A 134 -13.62 -1.05 -8.22
N ILE A 135 -13.28 -0.23 -7.24
CA ILE A 135 -14.08 -0.04 -6.03
C ILE A 135 -14.79 1.32 -6.08
N THR A 136 -15.91 1.40 -5.38
CA THR A 136 -16.74 2.59 -5.22
C THR A 136 -16.83 2.96 -3.75
N SER A 137 -17.44 4.09 -3.44
CA SER A 137 -17.55 4.60 -2.07
C SER A 137 -18.07 3.52 -1.10
N ASP A 138 -17.53 3.52 0.11
CA ASP A 138 -17.83 2.57 1.18
C ASP A 138 -17.40 1.10 0.91
N GLN A 139 -16.57 0.89 -0.11
CA GLN A 139 -15.89 -0.39 -0.35
C GLN A 139 -14.43 -0.34 0.11
N ALA A 140 -13.88 -1.51 0.43
CA ALA A 140 -12.53 -1.66 0.97
C ALA A 140 -11.71 -2.70 0.20
N MET A 141 -10.38 -2.56 0.21
CA MET A 141 -9.47 -3.47 -0.49
C MET A 141 -8.03 -3.45 0.04
N LEU A 142 -7.26 -4.48 -0.32
CA LEU A 142 -5.80 -4.53 -0.17
C LEU A 142 -5.14 -3.95 -1.44
N LEU A 143 -4.20 -2.99 -1.28
CA LEU A 143 -3.16 -2.36 -2.17
C LEU A 143 -3.13 -2.63 -3.70
N PRO A 144 -2.47 -1.84 -4.58
CA PRO A 144 -2.19 -0.38 -4.66
C PRO A 144 -3.07 0.42 -5.67
N GLN A 145 -3.15 1.76 -5.49
CA GLN A 145 -4.26 2.61 -5.95
C GLN A 145 -4.04 3.47 -7.21
N PHE A 146 -5.09 3.66 -8.00
CA PHE A 146 -5.12 4.50 -9.20
C PHE A 146 -6.49 5.18 -9.41
N ASN A 147 -6.54 6.51 -9.52
CA ASN A 147 -7.75 7.22 -9.90
C ASN A 147 -7.88 7.25 -11.43
N ASP A 148 -8.70 6.37 -12.00
CA ASP A 148 -9.03 6.38 -13.44
C ASP A 148 -10.20 7.33 -13.78
N ASN A 149 -10.60 8.21 -12.86
CA ASN A 149 -11.77 9.07 -13.05
C ASN A 149 -11.39 10.54 -13.26
N CYS A 150 -12.38 11.32 -13.73
CA CYS A 150 -12.21 12.75 -13.96
C CYS A 150 -12.55 13.58 -12.71
N GLU A 151 -12.95 12.94 -11.63
CA GLU A 151 -13.27 13.52 -10.33
C GLU A 151 -12.17 13.22 -9.31
N THR A 152 -12.09 14.05 -8.27
CA THR A 152 -11.21 13.82 -7.13
C THR A 152 -11.72 12.67 -6.26
N VAL A 153 -10.80 11.85 -5.75
CA VAL A 153 -11.10 10.73 -4.85
C VAL A 153 -10.32 10.85 -3.55
N HIS A 154 -10.95 10.42 -2.48
CA HIS A 154 -10.42 10.39 -1.13
C HIS A 154 -10.56 8.98 -0.56
N PHE A 155 -9.47 8.47 0.00
CA PHE A 155 -9.44 7.17 0.66
C PHE A 155 -8.68 7.23 1.97
N VAL A 156 -8.95 6.27 2.85
CA VAL A 156 -8.23 6.08 4.11
C VAL A 156 -7.72 4.65 4.18
N SER A 157 -6.47 4.49 4.57
CA SER A 157 -5.75 3.22 4.61
C SER A 157 -5.23 2.94 6.00
N ALA A 158 -5.57 1.78 6.55
CA ALA A 158 -5.01 1.31 7.81
C ALA A 158 -3.83 0.38 7.55
N LEU A 159 -2.71 0.65 8.21
CA LEU A 159 -1.47 -0.11 8.11
C LEU A 159 -1.18 -0.78 9.45
N ASN A 160 -0.90 -2.09 9.45
CA ASN A 160 -0.66 -2.86 10.69
C ASN A 160 0.77 -2.71 11.26
N SER A 161 1.39 -1.56 11.03
CA SER A 161 2.62 -1.13 11.69
C SER A 161 2.57 0.38 11.86
N ALA A 162 3.03 0.86 13.01
CA ALA A 162 3.13 2.29 13.29
C ALA A 162 4.30 2.98 12.54
N ASP A 163 5.20 2.17 11.97
CA ASP A 163 6.19 2.56 10.97
C ASP A 163 6.09 1.58 9.78
N PRO A 164 5.22 1.87 8.80
CA PRO A 164 4.99 0.96 7.68
C PRO A 164 6.14 0.96 6.66
N GLY A 165 6.85 2.09 6.55
CA GLY A 165 7.78 2.38 5.46
C GLY A 165 7.11 2.43 4.10
N VAL A 166 7.77 3.02 3.10
CA VAL A 166 7.30 3.01 1.71
C VAL A 166 8.50 2.72 0.81
N LEU A 167 8.34 1.76 -0.10
CA LEU A 167 9.29 1.51 -1.19
C LEU A 167 8.56 1.68 -2.51
N LEU A 168 8.81 2.81 -3.18
CA LEU A 168 8.32 3.07 -4.52
C LEU A 168 9.08 2.21 -5.52
N ALA A 169 8.37 1.48 -6.37
CA ALA A 169 8.96 0.43 -7.20
C ALA A 169 9.96 0.99 -8.23
N ALA A 170 9.60 2.08 -8.92
CA ALA A 170 10.45 2.67 -9.94
C ALA A 170 11.67 3.38 -9.31
N GLN A 171 11.44 4.22 -8.31
CA GLN A 171 12.49 4.98 -7.63
C GLN A 171 13.44 4.04 -6.88
N GLY A 172 12.92 2.96 -6.30
CA GLY A 172 13.73 1.91 -5.67
C GLY A 172 14.61 1.16 -6.67
N LEU A 173 14.08 0.74 -7.81
CA LEU A 173 14.84 0.07 -8.86
C LEU A 173 15.93 0.98 -9.46
N PHE A 174 15.56 2.19 -9.88
CA PHE A 174 16.48 3.13 -10.54
C PHE A 174 17.39 3.90 -9.57
N GLY A 175 17.15 3.79 -8.26
CA GLY A 175 18.08 4.23 -7.21
C GLY A 175 19.30 3.32 -7.02
N LEU A 176 19.28 2.11 -7.59
CA LEU A 176 20.44 1.20 -7.62
C LEU A 176 21.55 1.71 -8.57
N PRO A 177 22.77 1.14 -8.50
CA PRO A 177 23.81 1.44 -9.47
C PRO A 177 23.32 1.19 -10.90
N PRO A 178 23.52 2.12 -11.85
CA PRO A 178 23.03 1.98 -13.21
C PRO A 178 23.47 0.70 -13.91
N SER A 179 24.66 0.18 -13.62
CA SER A 179 25.15 -1.11 -14.16
C SER A 179 24.36 -2.32 -13.67
N ILE A 180 23.87 -2.28 -12.43
CA ILE A 180 23.04 -3.34 -11.85
C ILE A 180 21.64 -3.30 -12.46
N VAL A 181 21.08 -2.10 -12.63
CA VAL A 181 19.79 -1.91 -13.30
C VAL A 181 19.87 -2.32 -14.78
N ALA A 182 20.93 -1.90 -15.47
CA ALA A 182 21.22 -2.31 -16.85
C ALA A 182 21.21 -3.82 -17.01
N ALA A 183 21.94 -4.54 -16.14
CA ALA A 183 21.97 -6.00 -16.15
C ALA A 183 20.58 -6.60 -15.87
N SER A 184 19.81 -6.00 -14.96
CA SER A 184 18.47 -6.46 -14.58
C SER A 184 17.43 -6.23 -15.69
N LEU A 185 17.63 -5.21 -16.53
CA LEU A 185 16.76 -4.85 -17.65
C LEU A 185 17.22 -5.45 -18.99
N GLY A 186 18.01 -6.54 -18.97
CA GLY A 186 18.42 -7.25 -20.17
C GLY A 186 19.59 -6.61 -20.92
N GLN A 187 20.54 -6.05 -20.18
CA GLN A 187 21.72 -5.32 -20.70
C GLN A 187 21.38 -4.01 -21.41
N LEU A 188 20.42 -3.27 -20.86
CA LEU A 188 20.16 -1.89 -21.28
C LEU A 188 21.42 -1.03 -21.08
N GLY A 189 21.63 0.00 -21.91
CA GLY A 189 22.80 0.87 -21.76
C GLY A 189 22.83 1.59 -20.41
N VAL A 190 24.01 1.72 -19.78
CA VAL A 190 24.16 2.45 -18.51
C VAL A 190 23.71 3.91 -18.63
N GLU A 191 24.03 4.56 -19.74
CA GLU A 191 23.58 5.94 -20.02
C GLU A 191 22.07 6.02 -20.22
N GLU A 192 21.48 5.01 -20.85
CA GLU A 192 20.03 4.92 -21.07
C GLU A 192 19.30 4.74 -19.74
N VAL A 193 19.76 3.84 -18.87
CA VAL A 193 19.26 3.69 -17.50
C VAL A 193 19.36 5.00 -16.72
N ALA A 194 20.51 5.67 -16.81
CA ALA A 194 20.70 6.96 -16.15
C ALA A 194 19.74 8.02 -16.69
N GLY A 195 19.47 8.01 -18.00
CA GLY A 195 18.48 8.88 -18.64
C GLY A 195 17.06 8.62 -18.14
N ILE A 196 16.62 7.36 -18.12
CA ILE A 196 15.29 6.94 -17.63
C ILE A 196 15.09 7.38 -16.18
N ALA A 197 16.13 7.22 -15.34
CA ALA A 197 16.04 7.62 -13.94
C ALA A 197 15.67 9.11 -13.75
N THR A 198 16.03 10.00 -14.69
CA THR A 198 15.77 11.44 -14.56
C THR A 198 14.32 11.83 -14.87
N ILE A 199 13.55 10.96 -15.53
CA ILE A 199 12.16 11.23 -15.92
C ILE A 199 11.13 10.50 -15.04
N ILE A 200 11.58 9.74 -14.03
CA ILE A 200 10.68 9.08 -13.07
C ILE A 200 9.99 10.15 -12.23
N PRO A 201 8.65 10.20 -12.21
CA PRO A 201 7.91 11.20 -11.45
C PRO A 201 7.96 10.93 -9.94
N ASP A 202 7.51 11.90 -9.15
CA ASP A 202 7.26 11.76 -7.72
C ASP A 202 6.11 10.76 -7.44
N ASP A 203 5.96 10.30 -6.20
CA ASP A 203 5.03 9.23 -5.82
C ASP A 203 3.57 9.52 -6.23
N ILE A 204 3.14 10.77 -6.06
CA ILE A 204 1.80 11.17 -6.47
C ILE A 204 1.86 11.78 -7.87
N ALA A 205 1.74 10.92 -8.87
CA ALA A 205 1.89 11.26 -10.29
C ALA A 205 0.53 11.40 -10.99
N PHE A 206 0.51 11.97 -12.20
CA PHE A 206 -0.61 11.68 -13.09
C PHE A 206 -0.51 10.28 -13.65
N GLY A 207 -1.69 9.73 -13.89
CA GLY A 207 -1.94 8.39 -14.34
C GLY A 207 -1.78 8.16 -15.84
N SER A 208 -2.57 7.22 -16.34
CA SER A 208 -2.52 6.79 -17.74
C SER A 208 -2.86 7.94 -18.70
N GLN A 209 -2.23 7.91 -19.88
CA GLN A 209 -2.56 8.84 -20.97
C GLN A 209 -4.01 8.72 -21.42
N GLU A 210 -4.60 7.53 -21.33
CA GLU A 210 -6.01 7.27 -21.60
C GLU A 210 -6.91 8.14 -20.70
N CYS A 211 -6.67 8.13 -19.38
CA CYS A 211 -7.43 8.95 -18.43
C CYS A 211 -7.25 10.44 -18.74
N LEU A 212 -6.00 10.87 -18.93
CA LEU A 212 -5.68 12.26 -19.22
C LEU A 212 -6.39 12.76 -20.48
N ALA A 213 -6.40 11.96 -21.55
CA ALA A 213 -7.11 12.28 -22.78
C ALA A 213 -8.64 12.33 -22.57
N ARG A 214 -9.20 11.34 -21.87
CA ARG A 214 -10.64 11.28 -21.56
C ARG A 214 -11.10 12.49 -20.74
N CYS A 215 -10.29 12.92 -19.78
CA CYS A 215 -10.60 14.03 -18.89
C CYS A 215 -10.11 15.40 -19.40
N GLY A 216 -9.47 15.45 -20.58
CA GLY A 216 -8.97 16.70 -21.17
C GLY A 216 -7.85 17.37 -20.37
N ILE A 217 -7.04 16.58 -19.64
CA ILE A 217 -5.97 17.07 -18.77
C ILE A 217 -4.64 17.03 -19.52
N ASN A 218 -3.94 18.18 -19.56
CA ASN A 218 -2.56 18.23 -19.98
C ASN A 218 -1.66 18.21 -18.74
N PRO A 219 -0.95 17.10 -18.44
CA PRO A 219 -0.17 16.95 -17.22
C PRO A 219 1.08 17.83 -17.17
N GLY A 220 1.51 18.40 -18.31
CA GLY A 220 2.80 19.09 -18.42
C GLY A 220 3.97 18.18 -18.02
N GLN A 221 5.05 18.81 -17.54
CA GLN A 221 6.17 18.08 -16.93
C GLN A 221 5.86 17.79 -15.47
N GLN A 222 5.92 16.51 -15.08
CA GLN A 222 5.71 16.11 -13.69
C GLN A 222 6.96 16.40 -12.84
N PRO A 223 6.79 16.73 -11.55
CA PRO A 223 7.88 16.80 -10.57
C PRO A 223 8.62 15.47 -10.46
N THR A 224 9.93 15.55 -10.21
CA THR A 224 10.84 14.40 -10.08
C THR A 224 11.80 14.56 -8.90
N LYS A 225 11.35 15.23 -7.84
CA LYS A 225 12.15 15.58 -6.65
C LYS A 225 12.39 14.41 -5.69
N GLU A 226 11.55 13.39 -5.73
CA GLU A 226 11.60 12.19 -4.86
C GLU A 226 12.50 11.08 -5.42
N GLN A 227 13.28 11.37 -6.47
CA GLN A 227 14.31 10.46 -6.95
C GLN A 227 15.26 10.08 -5.81
N VAL A 228 15.27 8.80 -5.45
CA VAL A 228 16.13 8.26 -4.38
C VAL A 228 17.59 8.59 -4.73
N PRO A 229 18.28 9.44 -3.93
CA PRO A 229 19.67 9.76 -4.19
C PRO A 229 20.50 8.49 -4.07
N ARG A 230 21.49 8.33 -4.97
CA ARG A 230 22.46 7.24 -4.87
C ARG A 230 23.32 7.47 -3.63
N VAL A 231 22.96 6.84 -2.51
CA VAL A 231 23.75 6.88 -1.28
C VAL A 231 24.94 5.91 -1.37
N SER A 232 26.04 6.21 -0.67
CA SER A 232 27.26 5.38 -0.70
C SER A 232 27.03 3.92 -0.28
N GLY A 233 25.98 3.63 0.50
CA GLY A 233 25.57 2.27 0.85
C GLY A 233 24.92 1.47 -0.29
N ASN A 234 24.43 2.15 -1.33
CA ASN A 234 23.89 1.55 -2.55
C ASN A 234 24.87 1.66 -3.73
N ALA A 235 25.92 2.46 -3.60
CA ALA A 235 26.99 2.53 -4.60
C ALA A 235 27.84 1.25 -4.53
N LEU A 236 28.15 0.65 -5.69
CA LEU A 236 29.17 -0.39 -5.74
C LEU A 236 30.45 0.13 -5.08
N PRO A 237 31.10 -0.63 -4.16
CA PRO A 237 32.39 -0.24 -3.62
C PRO A 237 33.32 0.11 -4.77
N SER A 238 34.03 1.25 -4.67
CA SER A 238 34.94 1.74 -5.72
C SER A 238 35.99 0.70 -6.15
N ALA A 239 36.24 -0.31 -5.30
CA ALA A 239 37.13 -1.44 -5.55
C ALA A 239 36.60 -2.49 -6.55
N ILE A 240 35.31 -2.50 -6.91
CA ILE A 240 34.72 -3.50 -7.84
C ILE A 240 34.71 -2.98 -9.30
N MET A 241 34.83 -1.67 -9.51
CA MET A 241 34.84 -1.08 -10.86
C MET A 241 36.13 -1.35 -11.66
N THR A 242 37.20 -1.83 -11.04
CA THR A 242 38.47 -2.14 -11.73
C THR A 242 38.52 -3.54 -12.33
N ALA A 243 37.50 -4.38 -12.13
CA ALA A 243 37.54 -5.79 -12.52
C ALA A 243 36.30 -6.23 -13.32
N SER A 244 35.88 -5.44 -14.31
CA SER A 244 35.01 -5.95 -15.40
C SER A 244 34.82 -4.85 -16.44
N ALA A 245 35.75 -4.75 -17.39
CA ALA A 245 35.46 -4.16 -18.69
C ALA A 245 34.47 -5.10 -19.41
N TRP A 246 33.19 -4.97 -19.08
CA TRP A 246 32.13 -5.72 -19.75
C TRP A 246 31.90 -5.04 -21.11
N THR A 247 32.39 -5.68 -22.17
CA THR A 247 32.10 -5.27 -23.55
C THR A 247 30.67 -5.66 -23.88
N PRO A 248 29.80 -4.72 -24.30
CA PRO A 248 28.44 -5.05 -24.70
C PRO A 248 28.49 -5.89 -25.97
N SER A 249 28.00 -7.13 -25.89
CA SER A 249 27.69 -7.94 -27.06
C SER A 249 26.17 -8.02 -27.18
N ALA A 250 25.57 -7.01 -27.81
CA ALA A 250 24.16 -7.03 -28.19
C ALA A 250 23.95 -6.17 -29.43
N THR A 251 24.36 -6.70 -30.58
CA THR A 251 23.89 -6.22 -31.88
C THR A 251 22.52 -6.84 -32.15
N THR A 252 21.47 -6.27 -31.56
CA THR A 252 20.11 -6.46 -32.09
C THR A 252 19.45 -5.09 -32.18
N PRO A 253 19.16 -4.57 -33.39
CA PRO A 253 18.49 -3.29 -33.53
C PRO A 253 17.05 -3.43 -33.03
N TYR A 254 16.75 -2.82 -31.89
CA TYR A 254 15.37 -2.57 -31.49
C TYR A 254 14.79 -1.59 -32.50
N THR A 255 13.87 -2.08 -33.32
CA THR A 255 13.14 -1.24 -34.27
C THR A 255 12.16 -0.39 -33.48
N ASN A 256 12.43 0.91 -33.41
CA ASN A 256 11.46 1.91 -32.96
C ASN A 256 10.29 1.95 -33.94
N GLN A 257 9.35 1.01 -33.81
CA GLN A 257 7.98 1.31 -34.17
C GLN A 257 7.44 2.17 -33.03
N SER A 258 7.44 3.48 -33.29
CA SER A 258 6.53 4.42 -32.67
C SER A 258 5.14 3.80 -32.68
N SER A 259 4.73 3.25 -31.54
CA SER A 259 3.35 2.89 -31.30
C SER A 259 2.83 3.96 -30.34
N ASN A 260 2.03 4.87 -30.90
CA ASN A 260 0.97 5.57 -30.17
C ASN A 260 -0.08 4.54 -29.70
N GLN A 261 0.34 3.51 -28.96
CA GLN A 261 -0.54 2.54 -28.33
C GLN A 261 -0.27 2.54 -26.84
N SER A 262 -0.63 3.65 -26.21
CA SER A 262 -0.96 3.66 -24.78
C SER A 262 -2.21 2.80 -24.61
N ARG A 263 -2.02 1.49 -24.43
CA ARG A 263 -3.12 0.57 -24.12
C ARG A 263 -3.54 0.83 -22.69
N SER A 264 -4.85 0.88 -22.45
CA SER A 264 -5.39 0.97 -21.10
C SER A 264 -4.86 -0.18 -20.24
N VAL A 265 -4.64 0.08 -18.94
CA VAL A 265 -4.22 -0.95 -17.96
C VAL A 265 -5.18 -2.16 -18.00
N LEU A 266 -6.45 -1.92 -18.36
CA LEU A 266 -7.50 -2.94 -18.53
C LEU A 266 -7.43 -3.66 -19.89
N GLY A 267 -6.98 -3.00 -20.96
CA GLY A 267 -6.98 -3.53 -22.33
C GLY A 267 -5.85 -4.51 -22.64
N ALA A 268 -4.71 -4.40 -21.94
CA ALA A 268 -3.59 -5.33 -22.12
C ALA A 268 -3.91 -6.77 -21.68
N ILE A 269 -4.98 -6.98 -20.90
CA ILE A 269 -5.36 -8.28 -20.32
C ILE A 269 -6.28 -9.08 -21.28
N ALA A 270 -6.92 -8.43 -22.26
CA ALA A 270 -7.94 -9.05 -23.10
C ALA A 270 -7.42 -9.87 -24.31
N ASP A 271 -6.13 -9.74 -24.68
CA ASP A 271 -5.61 -10.22 -25.98
C ASP A 271 -4.89 -11.59 -25.94
N SER A 272 -5.22 -12.47 -24.99
CA SER A 272 -4.70 -13.85 -24.98
C SER A 272 -5.79 -14.88 -25.26
N SER A 273 -6.48 -14.73 -26.39
CA SER A 273 -7.21 -15.85 -27.00
C SER A 273 -7.24 -15.80 -28.52
N SER A 274 -6.86 -16.93 -29.11
CA SER A 274 -7.00 -17.38 -30.52
C SER A 274 -5.91 -17.02 -31.54
N GLY A 275 -5.36 -18.06 -32.18
CA GLY A 275 -4.50 -17.93 -33.35
C GLY A 275 -3.60 -19.13 -33.70
N SER A 276 -4.07 -20.38 -33.58
CA SER A 276 -3.34 -21.56 -34.06
C SER A 276 -3.49 -21.72 -35.58
N SER A 277 -2.43 -21.51 -36.35
CA SER A 277 -2.34 -21.93 -37.76
C SER A 277 -1.39 -23.12 -37.89
N GLY A 278 -1.94 -24.28 -38.24
CA GLY A 278 -1.20 -25.52 -38.40
C GLY A 278 -0.29 -25.53 -39.62
N SER A 279 0.87 -26.17 -39.47
CA SER A 279 1.67 -26.67 -40.59
C SER A 279 2.27 -28.02 -40.19
N SER A 280 2.05 -29.02 -41.04
CA SER A 280 2.51 -30.40 -40.87
C SER A 280 4.02 -30.48 -41.07
N SER A 281 4.80 -30.53 -39.99
CA SER A 281 6.22 -30.89 -40.01
C SER A 281 6.43 -32.29 -39.42
N LYS A 282 7.16 -33.13 -40.15
CA LYS A 282 7.62 -34.44 -39.66
C LYS A 282 8.39 -34.24 -38.34
N MET A 283 7.90 -34.85 -37.25
CA MET A 283 8.46 -34.69 -35.91
C MET A 283 9.95 -35.06 -35.87
N GLN A 284 10.76 -34.19 -35.29
CA GLN A 284 12.19 -34.49 -35.07
C GLN A 284 12.35 -35.48 -33.90
N PRO A 285 13.45 -36.28 -33.86
CA PRO A 285 13.69 -37.25 -32.78
C PRO A 285 13.64 -36.65 -31.37
N VAL A 286 13.96 -35.36 -31.23
CA VAL A 286 13.88 -34.61 -29.97
C VAL A 286 12.44 -34.39 -29.52
N GLU A 287 11.49 -34.12 -30.44
CA GLU A 287 10.07 -33.97 -30.10
C GLU A 287 9.47 -35.31 -29.63
N ILE A 288 9.87 -36.42 -30.23
CA ILE A 288 9.47 -37.77 -29.78
C ILE A 288 9.99 -38.05 -28.37
N ALA A 289 11.25 -37.68 -28.08
CA ALA A 289 11.82 -37.81 -26.75
C ALA A 289 11.10 -36.93 -25.72
N LEU A 290 10.73 -35.71 -26.10
CA LEU A 290 10.02 -34.76 -25.24
C LEU A 290 8.59 -35.24 -24.93
N ILE A 291 7.88 -35.76 -25.94
CA ILE A 291 6.55 -36.38 -25.77
C ILE A 291 6.63 -37.59 -24.84
N ALA A 292 7.67 -38.42 -24.97
CA ALA A 292 7.87 -39.57 -24.10
C ALA A 292 8.10 -39.14 -22.63
N VAL A 293 8.96 -38.14 -22.38
CA VAL A 293 9.24 -37.64 -21.02
C VAL A 293 8.00 -36.99 -20.41
N VAL A 294 7.28 -36.16 -21.16
CA VAL A 294 6.03 -35.53 -20.70
C VAL A 294 4.94 -36.57 -20.45
N GLY A 295 4.87 -37.62 -21.28
CA GLY A 295 3.95 -38.74 -21.09
C GLY A 295 4.22 -39.52 -19.81
N VAL A 296 5.49 -39.80 -19.50
CA VAL A 296 5.89 -40.47 -18.26
C VAL A 296 5.58 -39.60 -17.04
N MET A 297 5.86 -38.30 -17.11
CA MET A 297 5.52 -37.34 -16.04
C MET A 297 4.01 -37.26 -15.84
N GLY A 298 3.22 -37.16 -16.91
CA GLY A 298 1.76 -37.13 -16.85
C GLY A 298 1.16 -38.39 -16.25
N ALA A 299 1.66 -39.57 -16.63
CA ALA A 299 1.26 -40.84 -16.01
C ALA A 299 1.61 -40.87 -14.51
N GLY A 300 2.79 -40.36 -14.13
CA GLY A 300 3.19 -40.20 -12.74
C GLY A 300 2.22 -39.34 -11.92
N TYR A 301 1.80 -38.20 -12.46
CA TYR A 301 0.82 -37.32 -11.80
C TYR A 301 -0.55 -37.98 -11.65
N LEU A 302 -1.00 -38.78 -12.62
CA LEU A 302 -2.26 -39.53 -12.51
C LEU A 302 -2.19 -40.62 -11.43
N VAL A 303 -1.05 -41.29 -11.28
CA VAL A 303 -0.84 -42.26 -10.19
C VAL A 303 -0.85 -41.56 -8.82
N ILE A 304 -0.17 -40.41 -8.69
CA ILE A 304 -0.18 -39.61 -7.46
C ILE A 304 -1.59 -39.12 -7.13
N ALA A 305 -2.36 -38.66 -8.12
CA ALA A 305 -3.75 -38.26 -7.94
C ALA A 305 -4.63 -39.44 -7.48
N ALA A 306 -4.46 -40.63 -8.08
CA ALA A 306 -5.17 -41.83 -7.67
C ALA A 306 -4.86 -42.21 -6.21
N ILE A 307 -3.59 -42.16 -5.80
CA ILE A 307 -3.16 -42.39 -4.41
C ILE A 307 -3.78 -41.35 -3.47
N PHE A 308 -3.81 -40.07 -3.86
CA PHE A 308 -4.42 -39.00 -3.07
C PHE A 308 -5.93 -39.23 -2.85
N PHE A 309 -6.68 -39.58 -3.91
CA PHE A 309 -8.10 -39.86 -3.79
C PHE A 309 -8.39 -41.15 -3.03
N MET A 310 -7.56 -42.19 -3.16
CA MET A 310 -7.66 -43.41 -2.36
C MET A 310 -7.39 -43.14 -0.87
N ARG A 311 -6.38 -42.33 -0.53
CA ARG A 311 -6.11 -41.89 0.85
C ARG A 311 -7.24 -41.04 1.41
N ARG A 312 -7.79 -40.11 0.63
CA ARG A 312 -8.94 -39.29 1.05
C ARG A 312 -10.18 -40.13 1.33
N ARG A 313 -10.41 -41.20 0.55
CA ARG A 313 -11.52 -42.15 0.78
C ARG A 313 -11.31 -43.00 2.04
N SER A 314 -10.06 -43.26 2.43
CA SER A 314 -9.72 -43.90 3.71
C SER A 314 -9.93 -42.96 4.90
N SER A 315 -9.53 -41.68 4.79
CA SER A 315 -9.75 -40.67 5.84
C SER A 315 -11.22 -40.30 6.04
N ALA A 316 -12.07 -40.41 5.01
CA ALA A 316 -13.51 -40.21 5.13
C ALA A 316 -14.22 -41.26 6.01
N LYS A 317 -13.56 -42.39 6.37
CA LYS A 317 -14.07 -43.36 7.35
C LYS A 317 -13.74 -43.02 8.81
N GLN A 318 -12.95 -41.98 9.08
CA GLN A 318 -12.76 -41.45 10.44
C GLN A 318 -13.46 -40.10 10.59
N ASN A 319 -14.79 -40.10 10.58
CA ASN A 319 -15.56 -39.01 11.17
C ASN A 319 -15.39 -39.07 12.70
N ARG A 320 -14.33 -38.46 13.20
CA ARG A 320 -14.26 -38.02 14.60
C ARG A 320 -14.96 -36.67 14.69
N THR A 321 -16.26 -36.71 14.91
CA THR A 321 -17.00 -35.55 15.42
C THR A 321 -16.36 -35.17 16.76
N TYR A 322 -15.71 -34.03 16.82
CA TYR A 322 -15.26 -33.46 18.08
C TYR A 322 -16.50 -32.97 18.83
N THR A 323 -17.02 -33.80 19.73
CA THR A 323 -18.03 -33.38 20.69
C THR A 323 -17.31 -32.71 21.84
N ARG A 324 -17.54 -31.39 22.02
CA ARG A 324 -17.02 -30.63 23.16
C ARG A 324 -17.44 -31.32 24.47
N PRO A 325 -16.54 -31.52 25.44
CA PRO A 325 -16.93 -32.12 26.72
C PRO A 325 -18.00 -31.27 27.42
N PRO A 326 -18.96 -31.88 28.15
CA PRO A 326 -19.96 -31.12 28.90
C PRO A 326 -19.26 -30.29 29.97
N MET A 327 -19.46 -28.97 29.93
CA MET A 327 -18.97 -28.06 30.97
C MET A 327 -19.83 -28.19 32.22
N LYS A 328 -19.52 -29.19 33.06
CA LYS A 328 -20.14 -29.31 34.38
C LYS A 328 -19.49 -28.28 35.31
N GLY A 329 -20.24 -27.26 35.73
CA GLY A 329 -19.85 -26.35 36.82
C GLY A 329 -19.34 -24.96 36.44
N ARG A 330 -19.60 -24.45 35.23
CA ARG A 330 -19.44 -23.01 34.93
C ARG A 330 -20.79 -22.43 34.56
N ALA A 331 -21.29 -21.52 35.39
CA ALA A 331 -22.47 -20.74 35.07
C ALA A 331 -22.18 -19.94 33.79
N LEU A 332 -23.02 -20.14 32.77
CA LEU A 332 -23.04 -19.28 31.60
C LEU A 332 -23.51 -17.89 32.06
N VAL A 333 -22.87 -16.85 31.55
CA VAL A 333 -23.43 -15.49 31.59
C VAL A 333 -24.86 -15.58 31.02
N PRO A 334 -25.89 -15.04 31.69
CA PRO A 334 -27.25 -15.15 31.19
C PRO A 334 -27.33 -14.56 29.78
N THR A 335 -27.75 -15.36 28.80
CA THR A 335 -28.26 -14.81 27.55
C THR A 335 -29.59 -14.17 27.88
N LEU A 336 -29.75 -12.89 27.52
CA LEU A 336 -31.03 -12.19 27.49
C LEU A 336 -31.88 -12.83 26.39
N ASP A 337 -32.45 -14.00 26.69
CA ASP A 337 -33.59 -14.55 25.96
C ASP A 337 -34.85 -14.13 26.72
N SER A 338 -35.26 -12.88 26.54
CA SER A 338 -36.60 -12.42 26.88
C SER A 338 -37.17 -11.67 25.69
N GLU A 339 -38.04 -12.38 24.98
CA GLU A 339 -39.18 -11.90 24.19
C GLU A 339 -38.97 -10.61 23.38
N VAL A 340 -38.82 -10.80 22.07
CA VAL A 340 -39.04 -9.74 21.07
C VAL A 340 -40.48 -9.21 21.25
N PRO A 341 -40.69 -7.94 21.64
CA PRO A 341 -42.02 -7.36 21.62
C PRO A 341 -42.41 -7.12 20.16
N ASP A 342 -43.63 -7.53 19.81
CA ASP A 342 -44.25 -7.21 18.53
C ASP A 342 -44.24 -5.69 18.30
N VAL A 343 -43.50 -5.24 17.28
CA VAL A 343 -43.40 -3.83 16.90
C VAL A 343 -44.61 -3.53 16.03
N SER A 344 -45.74 -3.21 16.66
CA SER A 344 -46.96 -2.79 15.97
C SER A 344 -47.66 -1.57 16.57
N ASP A 345 -46.98 -0.77 17.41
CA ASP A 345 -47.55 0.48 17.93
C ASP A 345 -46.62 1.70 17.67
N ASP A 346 -47.09 2.60 16.82
CA ASP A 346 -46.55 3.95 16.55
C ASP A 346 -46.60 4.82 17.81
N LYS A 347 -45.58 4.71 18.67
CA LYS A 347 -45.33 5.73 19.72
C LYS A 347 -43.93 6.33 19.61
N PRO A 348 -43.77 7.65 19.80
CA PRO A 348 -42.47 8.30 19.74
C PRO A 348 -41.58 7.84 20.89
N TYR A 349 -40.29 7.66 20.58
CA TYR A 349 -39.25 7.27 21.52
C TYR A 349 -39.11 8.27 22.69
N ASP A 350 -39.25 7.78 23.93
CA ASP A 350 -39.01 8.56 25.16
C ASP A 350 -37.71 8.06 25.86
N PRO A 351 -36.66 8.89 25.95
CA PRO A 351 -35.39 8.49 26.54
C PRO A 351 -35.44 8.27 28.06
N ALA A 352 -36.50 8.70 28.77
CA ALA A 352 -36.58 8.57 30.23
C ALA A 352 -36.78 7.13 30.73
N ASP A 353 -37.46 6.27 29.97
CA ASP A 353 -37.72 4.88 30.36
C ASP A 353 -36.46 4.00 30.32
N SER A 354 -35.49 4.36 29.48
CA SER A 354 -34.25 3.61 29.33
C SER A 354 -33.32 3.72 30.57
N GLN A 355 -33.41 4.83 31.31
CA GLN A 355 -32.57 5.03 32.51
C GLN A 355 -33.11 4.31 33.74
N GLN A 356 -34.44 4.15 33.86
CA GLN A 356 -35.05 3.44 34.99
C GLN A 356 -34.75 1.93 34.94
N SER A 357 -34.68 1.35 33.74
CA SER A 357 -34.33 -0.07 33.56
C SER A 357 -32.88 -0.38 33.91
N PHE A 358 -31.95 0.57 33.70
CA PHE A 358 -30.54 0.37 34.03
C PHE A 358 -30.27 0.48 35.53
N TYR A 359 -31.02 1.34 36.23
CA TYR A 359 -30.86 1.55 37.68
C TYR A 359 -31.32 0.35 38.52
N ASN A 360 -32.37 -0.34 38.08
CA ASN A 360 -32.88 -1.52 38.79
C ASN A 360 -32.03 -2.78 38.61
N HIS A 361 -31.16 -2.83 37.60
CA HIS A 361 -30.29 -3.99 37.32
C HIS A 361 -28.94 -3.94 38.05
N LEU A 362 -28.54 -2.76 38.56
CA LEU A 362 -27.29 -2.59 39.31
C LEU A 362 -27.44 -2.80 40.83
N HIS A 363 -28.68 -2.98 41.32
CA HIS A 363 -28.98 -3.07 42.75
C HIS A 363 -29.78 -4.32 43.16
N ALA A 364 -29.82 -5.36 42.32
CA ALA A 364 -30.46 -6.65 42.60
C ALA A 364 -29.44 -7.78 42.82
#